data_AF-S4PCG6-F1
#
_entry.id   AF-S4PCG6-F1
#
_cell.length_a   1.000
_cell.length_b   1.000
_cell.length_c   1.000
_cell.angle_alpha   90.00
_cell.angle_beta   90.00
_cell.angle_gamma   90.00
#
_symmetry.space_group_name_H-M   'P 1'
#
loop_
_entity.id
_entity.type
_entity.pdbx_description
1 polymer ?
#
loop_
_entity_poly.entity_id
_entity_poly.type
_entity_poly.pdbx_seq_one_letter_code
_entity_poly.pdbx_strand_id
1 'polypeptide(L)'
;MSLRGTFFSKSDYQQLVFQALSNHRGEIKLLPPTILKPYTLWSGKQVLSTIIINTIPKGKTYLSLEGKAKISAKAWQKDPPRSWEGGGTEFTNPNSMTEAEVIIRKGELLCGVLDKTHYGATPYGLVHCMYELYGGDSSAALLSSFSKVFTFYLQWFGFTLGVKDILVVEEANKKRDEVIYLVRQAGRVAAVKATEVPADIDDNKLKDTIGEMLIKDQKFRANLDRQYKNMLDSYTNDINTVCLSKGLLEKFPSNNLQLMVQSGAKGSTVNTMQISCLLGQIELEGKRPPLM
;
A
#
# COMPACT_ATOMS: atom_id res chain seq x y z
N MET A 1 -2.89 14.67 1.36
CA MET A 1 -2.60 15.99 0.77
C MET A 1 -2.45 15.96 -0.75
N SER A 2 -1.63 15.10 -1.35
CA SER A 2 -1.38 15.05 -2.81
C SER A 2 -2.52 14.45 -3.64
N LEU A 3 -3.60 13.95 -3.01
CA LEU A 3 -4.73 13.31 -3.68
C LEU A 3 -5.52 14.29 -4.54
N ARG A 4 -5.95 13.84 -5.72
CA ARG A 4 -6.92 14.57 -6.54
C ARG A 4 -8.21 14.82 -5.76
N GLY A 5 -8.77 16.02 -5.92
CA GLY A 5 -9.93 16.46 -5.16
C GLY A 5 -9.61 17.14 -3.82
N THR A 6 -8.33 17.16 -3.40
CA THR A 6 -7.91 17.95 -2.24
C THR A 6 -7.68 19.40 -2.67
N PHE A 7 -8.53 20.31 -2.19
CA PHE A 7 -8.48 21.74 -2.51
C PHE A 7 -8.33 22.61 -1.25
N PHE A 8 -7.70 23.76 -1.44
CA PHE A 8 -7.41 24.74 -0.40
C PHE A 8 -7.83 26.12 -0.86
N SER A 9 -8.37 26.93 0.06
CA SER A 9 -8.61 28.34 -0.19
C SER A 9 -7.29 29.11 -0.32
N LYS A 10 -7.37 30.37 -0.76
CA LYS A 10 -6.17 31.23 -0.85
C LYS A 10 -5.42 31.34 0.48
N SER A 11 -6.15 31.53 1.58
CA SER A 11 -5.56 31.65 2.92
C SER A 11 -4.91 30.35 3.36
N ASP A 12 -5.57 29.21 3.13
CA ASP A 12 -5.03 27.90 3.53
C ASP A 12 -3.77 27.55 2.74
N TYR A 13 -3.79 27.80 1.42
CA TYR A 13 -2.63 27.62 0.55
C TYR A 13 -1.44 28.47 1.02
N GLN A 14 -1.65 29.76 1.26
CA GLN A 14 -0.59 30.65 1.73
C GLN A 14 -0.07 30.25 3.10
N GLN A 15 -0.95 29.85 4.02
CA GLN A 15 -0.55 29.39 5.35
C GLN A 15 0.28 28.10 5.27
N LEU A 16 -0.16 27.10 4.51
CA LEU A 16 0.58 25.84 4.33
C LEU A 16 1.97 26.08 3.73
N VAL A 17 2.05 26.91 2.69
CA VAL A 17 3.32 27.26 2.04
C VAL A 17 4.24 28.01 2.99
N PHE A 18 3.72 28.98 3.75
CA PHE A 18 4.50 29.76 4.71
C PHE A 18 5.08 28.87 5.82
N GLN A 19 4.28 27.96 6.37
CA GLN A 19 4.75 26.99 7.38
C GLN A 19 5.83 26.05 6.82
N ALA A 20 5.64 25.56 5.60
CA ALA A 20 6.60 24.69 4.93
C ALA A 20 7.95 25.40 4.72
N LEU A 21 7.90 26.65 4.25
CA LEU A 21 9.05 27.44 3.83
C LEU A 21 9.52 28.43 4.90
N SER A 22 9.29 28.15 6.19
CA SER A 22 9.63 29.08 7.28
C SER A 22 11.11 29.50 7.33
N ASN A 23 12.00 28.70 6.76
CA ASN A 23 13.45 28.95 6.72
C ASN A 23 13.91 29.52 5.36
N HIS A 24 12.98 29.73 4.42
CA HIS A 24 13.29 30.29 3.11
C HIS A 24 13.65 31.77 3.23
N ARG A 25 14.72 32.19 2.54
CA ARG A 25 15.18 33.57 2.53
C ARG A 25 14.80 34.25 1.22
N GLY A 26 13.87 35.21 1.32
CA GLY A 26 13.44 36.06 0.20
C GLY A 26 11.98 35.83 -0.20
N GLU A 27 11.64 36.34 -1.37
CA GLU A 27 10.28 36.25 -1.92
C GLU A 27 9.92 34.82 -2.32
N ILE A 28 8.81 34.33 -1.77
CA ILE A 28 8.24 33.03 -2.11
C ILE A 28 7.47 33.15 -3.42
N LYS A 29 7.87 32.39 -4.44
CA LYS A 29 7.15 32.27 -5.71
C LYS A 29 5.89 31.43 -5.52
N LEU A 30 4.72 32.04 -5.63
CA LEU A 30 3.43 31.35 -5.56
C LEU A 30 2.94 30.93 -6.95
N LEU A 31 2.05 29.93 -6.98
CA LEU A 31 1.38 29.48 -8.20
C LEU A 31 -0.01 30.11 -8.33
N PRO A 32 -0.52 30.33 -9.56
CA PRO A 32 -1.91 30.74 -9.76
C PRO A 32 -2.89 29.64 -9.31
N PRO A 33 -4.13 29.98 -8.94
CA PRO A 33 -5.13 28.98 -8.54
C PRO A 33 -5.50 28.06 -9.70
N THR A 34 -5.78 26.80 -9.40
CA THR A 34 -6.23 25.83 -10.42
C THR A 34 -7.72 25.97 -10.75
N ILE A 35 -8.53 26.50 -9.84
CA ILE A 35 -9.94 26.82 -10.07
C ILE A 35 -10.13 28.31 -9.82
N LEU A 36 -10.70 29.02 -10.78
CA LEU A 36 -10.94 30.47 -10.70
C LEU A 36 -12.37 30.80 -10.27
N LYS A 37 -13.35 30.01 -10.70
CA LYS A 37 -14.79 30.18 -10.42
C LYS A 37 -15.40 28.82 -10.07
N PRO A 38 -16.44 28.76 -9.21
CA PRO A 38 -17.07 29.89 -8.51
C PRO A 38 -16.22 30.46 -7.36
N TYR A 39 -15.27 29.68 -6.85
CA TYR A 39 -14.32 30.09 -5.80
C TYR A 39 -12.89 29.86 -6.24
N THR A 40 -11.96 30.72 -5.83
CA THR A 40 -10.53 30.57 -6.12
C THR A 40 -9.91 29.50 -5.23
N LEU A 41 -9.50 28.38 -5.82
CA LEU A 41 -8.96 27.22 -5.09
C LEU A 41 -7.63 26.73 -5.69
N TRP A 42 -6.77 26.25 -4.79
CA TRP A 42 -5.51 25.59 -5.11
C TRP A 42 -5.59 24.11 -4.78
N SER A 43 -4.97 23.25 -5.58
CA SER A 43 -4.87 21.82 -5.26
C SER A 43 -3.75 21.53 -4.27
N GLY A 44 -3.83 20.41 -3.56
CA GLY A 44 -2.71 19.95 -2.72
C GLY A 44 -1.43 19.65 -3.50
N LYS A 45 -1.54 19.29 -4.78
CA LYS A 45 -0.38 19.16 -5.67
C LYS A 45 0.28 20.51 -5.92
N GLN A 46 -0.48 21.61 -6.00
CA GLN A 46 0.08 22.96 -6.13
C GLN A 46 0.82 23.42 -4.86
N VAL A 47 0.36 23.04 -3.66
CA VAL A 47 1.12 23.30 -2.42
C VAL A 47 2.50 22.65 -2.50
N LEU A 48 2.56 21.37 -2.87
CA LEU A 48 3.81 20.63 -3.01
C LEU A 48 4.71 21.21 -4.12
N SER A 49 4.13 21.56 -5.26
CA SER A 49 4.82 22.21 -6.37
C SER A 49 5.46 23.53 -5.96
N THR A 50 4.72 24.34 -5.20
CA THR A 50 5.22 25.62 -4.66
C THR A 50 6.43 25.39 -3.76
N ILE A 51 6.38 24.38 -2.89
CA ILE A 51 7.52 24.04 -2.03
C ILE A 51 8.72 23.59 -2.87
N ILE A 52 8.53 22.70 -3.86
CA ILE A 52 9.59 22.22 -4.74
C ILE A 52 10.28 23.39 -5.45
N ILE A 53 9.51 24.25 -6.11
CA ILE A 53 10.04 25.41 -6.86
C ILE A 53 10.87 26.35 -5.98
N ASN A 54 10.42 26.59 -4.74
CA ASN A 54 11.11 27.51 -3.82
C ASN A 54 12.29 26.88 -3.06
N THR A 55 12.44 25.56 -3.13
CA THR A 55 13.63 24.85 -2.61
C THR A 55 14.75 24.72 -3.64
N ILE A 56 14.46 24.94 -4.92
CA ILE A 56 15.45 24.94 -5.99
C ILE A 56 16.22 26.29 -5.99
N PRO A 57 17.56 26.29 -6.06
CA PRO A 57 18.35 27.51 -6.06
C PRO A 57 17.98 28.47 -7.20
N LYS A 58 18.03 29.78 -6.92
CA LYS A 58 17.76 30.82 -7.92
C LYS A 58 18.72 30.69 -9.11
N GLY A 59 18.19 30.84 -10.32
CA GLY A 59 18.97 30.74 -11.57
C GLY A 59 19.21 29.31 -12.07
N LYS A 60 18.79 28.28 -11.34
CA LYS A 60 18.82 26.89 -11.82
C LYS A 60 17.52 26.53 -12.53
N THR A 61 17.62 25.67 -13.53
CA THR A 61 16.46 25.08 -14.23
C THR A 61 15.68 24.19 -13.27
N TYR A 62 14.35 24.27 -13.30
CA TYR A 62 13.50 23.41 -12.47
C TYR A 62 13.48 21.95 -12.93
N LEU A 63 13.42 21.04 -11.97
CA LEU A 63 13.42 19.59 -12.18
C LEU A 63 12.20 19.13 -12.98
N SER A 64 12.41 18.14 -13.84
CA SER A 64 11.35 17.32 -14.41
C SER A 64 11.63 15.85 -14.08
N LEU A 65 10.61 15.13 -13.62
CA LEU A 65 10.70 13.75 -13.17
C LEU A 65 9.47 12.99 -13.65
N GLU A 66 9.68 11.75 -14.08
CA GLU A 66 8.64 10.74 -14.23
C GLU A 66 8.92 9.61 -13.25
N GLY A 67 7.90 9.20 -12.52
CA GLY A 67 7.99 8.19 -11.49
C GLY A 67 6.71 7.39 -11.36
N LYS A 68 6.75 6.40 -10.48
CA LYS A 68 5.59 5.57 -10.14
C LYS A 68 5.40 5.60 -8.64
N ALA A 69 4.15 5.83 -8.23
CA ALA A 69 3.75 5.60 -6.85
C ALA A 69 3.66 4.09 -6.60
N LYS A 70 3.85 3.72 -5.33
CA LYS A 70 3.68 2.38 -4.81
C LYS A 70 2.22 1.92 -4.89
N ILE A 71 1.28 2.85 -4.71
CA ILE A 71 -0.15 2.55 -4.80
C ILE A 71 -0.56 2.43 -6.28
N SER A 72 -0.94 1.23 -6.70
CA SER A 72 -1.34 0.95 -8.08
C SER A 72 -2.61 1.70 -8.50
N ALA A 73 -2.77 1.96 -9.81
CA ALA A 73 -3.96 2.60 -10.36
C ALA A 73 -5.26 1.84 -10.02
N LYS A 74 -5.19 0.49 -10.06
CA LYS A 74 -6.31 -0.39 -9.75
C LYS A 74 -6.82 -0.22 -8.31
N ALA A 75 -5.96 0.12 -7.36
CA ALA A 75 -6.39 0.34 -5.98
C ALA A 75 -7.32 1.57 -5.87
N TRP A 76 -7.07 2.62 -6.66
CA TRP A 76 -7.89 3.83 -6.68
C TRP A 76 -9.23 3.66 -7.40
N GLN A 77 -9.38 2.59 -8.19
CA GLN A 77 -10.55 2.36 -9.01
C GLN A 77 -11.67 1.69 -8.20
N LYS A 78 -12.69 2.47 -7.84
CA LYS A 78 -13.89 1.96 -7.16
C LYS A 78 -14.97 1.46 -8.11
N ASP A 79 -15.10 2.14 -9.24
CA ASP A 79 -16.14 1.91 -10.23
C ASP A 79 -15.54 1.56 -11.60
N PRO A 80 -16.31 0.91 -12.50
CA PRO A 80 -15.89 0.73 -13.88
C PRO A 80 -15.51 2.09 -14.52
N PRO A 81 -14.49 2.13 -15.40
CA PRO A 81 -14.13 3.37 -16.08
C PRO A 81 -15.33 3.86 -16.89
N ARG A 82 -15.64 5.14 -16.79
CA ARG A 82 -16.66 5.77 -17.64
C ARG A 82 -16.07 6.01 -19.03
N SER A 83 -16.82 5.68 -20.07
CA SER A 83 -16.48 6.05 -21.45
C SER A 83 -16.57 7.58 -21.60
N TRP A 84 -15.69 8.18 -22.41
CA TRP A 84 -15.81 9.59 -22.80
C TRP A 84 -17.11 9.81 -23.56
N GLU A 85 -17.85 10.84 -23.19
CA GLU A 85 -19.03 11.27 -23.96
C GLU A 85 -18.65 12.32 -25.03
N GLY A 86 -17.52 13.02 -24.86
CA GLY A 86 -17.17 14.23 -25.62
C GLY A 86 -16.09 14.08 -26.70
N GLY A 87 -15.81 12.85 -27.17
CA GLY A 87 -14.67 12.58 -28.05
C GLY A 87 -13.32 12.67 -27.33
N GLY A 88 -12.36 11.85 -27.76
CA GLY A 88 -11.05 11.73 -27.15
C GLY A 88 -10.37 10.45 -27.61
N THR A 89 -9.03 10.44 -27.57
CA THR A 89 -8.27 9.22 -27.85
C THR A 89 -8.22 8.37 -26.59
N GLU A 90 -8.62 7.10 -26.72
CA GLU A 90 -8.40 6.11 -25.68
C GLU A 90 -6.96 6.11 -25.19
N PHE A 91 -6.77 6.23 -23.87
CA PHE A 91 -5.45 6.01 -23.30
C PHE A 91 -5.07 4.56 -23.58
N THR A 92 -4.00 4.38 -24.33
CA THR A 92 -3.46 3.04 -24.64
C THR A 92 -2.88 2.37 -23.40
N ASN A 93 -2.37 3.16 -22.46
CA ASN A 93 -1.86 2.68 -21.18
C ASN A 93 -2.88 2.97 -20.06
N PRO A 94 -3.39 1.94 -19.36
CA PRO A 94 -4.38 2.11 -18.29
C PRO A 94 -3.83 2.85 -17.07
N ASN A 95 -2.51 3.03 -16.95
CA ASN A 95 -1.89 3.81 -15.87
C ASN A 95 -1.72 5.29 -16.22
N SER A 96 -1.94 5.71 -17.46
CA SER A 96 -1.77 7.10 -17.87
C SER A 96 -2.74 8.03 -17.15
N MET A 97 -2.22 9.14 -16.64
CA MET A 97 -2.97 10.17 -15.89
C MET A 97 -3.68 9.64 -14.64
N THR A 98 -3.21 8.53 -14.08
CA THR A 98 -3.71 7.95 -12.83
C THR A 98 -2.94 8.49 -11.63
N GLU A 99 -3.47 8.30 -10.42
CA GLU A 99 -2.74 8.66 -9.19
C GLU A 99 -1.48 7.79 -8.97
N ALA A 100 -1.31 6.70 -9.75
CA ALA A 100 -0.12 5.84 -9.69
C ALA A 100 1.06 6.36 -10.55
N GLU A 101 0.78 7.20 -11.53
CA GLU A 101 1.81 7.82 -12.40
C GLU A 101 2.17 9.19 -11.85
N VAL A 102 3.43 9.37 -11.45
CA VAL A 102 3.92 10.63 -10.89
C VAL A 102 4.67 11.42 -11.95
N ILE A 103 4.13 12.60 -12.26
CA ILE A 103 4.70 13.49 -13.27
C ILE A 103 5.01 14.82 -12.61
N ILE A 104 6.29 15.15 -12.55
CA ILE A 104 6.77 16.49 -12.21
C ILE A 104 7.36 17.11 -13.46
N ARG A 105 6.94 18.33 -13.79
CA ARG A 105 7.46 19.09 -14.94
C ARG A 105 7.80 20.50 -14.51
N LYS A 106 9.04 20.90 -14.77
CA LYS A 106 9.55 22.22 -14.40
C LYS A 106 9.21 22.60 -12.95
N GLY A 107 9.33 21.65 -12.02
CA GLY A 107 9.07 21.83 -10.58
C GLY A 107 7.61 21.66 -10.16
N GLU A 108 6.66 21.50 -11.10
CA GLU A 108 5.24 21.33 -10.80
C GLU A 108 4.82 19.86 -10.83
N LEU A 109 4.19 19.39 -9.76
CA LEU A 109 3.56 18.08 -9.63
C LEU A 109 2.22 18.09 -10.38
N LEU A 110 2.20 17.56 -11.59
CA LEU A 110 1.05 17.56 -12.48
C LEU A 110 0.15 16.33 -12.27
N CYS A 111 0.76 15.17 -12.04
CA CYS A 111 0.03 13.90 -11.91
C CYS A 111 0.60 13.06 -10.75
N GLY A 112 -0.26 12.22 -10.18
CA GLY A 112 0.16 11.20 -9.21
C GLY A 112 0.15 11.65 -7.75
N VAL A 113 0.16 10.67 -6.84
CA VAL A 113 0.39 10.90 -5.42
C VAL A 113 1.86 10.75 -5.09
N LEU A 114 2.38 11.65 -4.25
CA LEU A 114 3.66 11.41 -3.59
C LEU A 114 3.47 10.46 -2.41
N ASP A 115 4.36 9.48 -2.32
CA ASP A 115 4.43 8.49 -1.26
C ASP A 115 5.90 8.20 -0.88
N LYS A 116 6.14 7.09 -0.17
CA LYS A 116 7.49 6.70 0.27
C LYS A 116 8.50 6.60 -0.88
N THR A 117 8.10 6.33 -2.13
CA THR A 117 9.06 6.20 -3.25
C THR A 117 9.61 7.54 -3.72
N HIS A 118 9.00 8.65 -3.32
CA HIS A 118 9.37 9.99 -3.77
C HIS A 118 10.18 10.76 -2.74
N TYR A 119 9.75 10.74 -1.47
CA TYR A 119 10.39 11.47 -0.38
C TYR A 119 10.96 10.58 0.73
N GLY A 120 10.90 9.25 0.56
CA GLY A 120 11.58 8.30 1.44
C GLY A 120 13.02 8.03 1.00
N ALA A 121 13.68 7.11 1.72
CA ALA A 121 15.00 6.60 1.36
C ALA A 121 14.91 5.60 0.19
N THR A 122 14.58 6.11 -0.99
CA THR A 122 14.39 5.32 -2.22
C THR A 122 15.23 5.89 -3.36
N PRO A 123 16.03 5.05 -4.06
CA PRO A 123 16.77 5.47 -5.23
C PRO A 123 15.84 6.07 -6.29
N TYR A 124 16.34 7.08 -6.98
CA TYR A 124 15.64 7.79 -8.06
C TYR A 124 14.32 8.46 -7.66
N GLY A 125 14.03 8.57 -6.36
CA GLY A 125 12.93 9.39 -5.85
C GLY A 125 13.20 10.89 -6.01
N LEU A 126 12.17 11.71 -5.84
CA LEU A 126 12.24 13.17 -5.92
C LEU A 126 13.40 13.74 -5.07
N VAL A 127 13.54 13.30 -3.82
CA VAL A 127 14.59 13.80 -2.92
C VAL A 127 15.99 13.40 -3.41
N HIS A 128 16.15 12.18 -3.93
CA HIS A 128 17.40 11.73 -4.52
C HIS A 128 17.76 12.54 -5.78
N CYS A 129 16.81 12.79 -6.66
CA CYS A 129 17.02 13.64 -7.85
C CYS A 129 17.36 15.08 -7.46
N MET A 130 16.75 15.62 -6.40
CA MET A 130 17.08 16.94 -5.88
C MET A 130 18.51 17.00 -5.35
N TYR A 131 18.98 15.95 -4.69
CA TYR A 131 20.36 15.84 -4.22
C TYR A 131 21.33 15.84 -5.41
N GLU A 132 21.05 15.03 -6.43
CA GLU A 132 21.93 14.91 -7.61
C GLU A 132 22.01 16.22 -8.41
N LEU A 133 20.89 16.93 -8.59
CA LEU A 133 20.86 18.14 -9.42
C LEU A 133 21.25 19.43 -8.67
N TYR A 134 20.96 19.51 -7.38
CA TYR A 134 21.05 20.76 -6.61
C TYR A 134 21.79 20.63 -5.27
N GLY A 135 22.33 19.45 -4.96
CA GLY A 135 23.16 19.19 -3.79
C GLY A 135 22.39 18.90 -2.49
N GLY A 136 23.18 18.63 -1.45
CA GLY A 136 22.70 18.29 -0.11
C GLY A 136 21.83 19.37 0.53
N ASP A 137 22.19 20.64 0.37
CA ASP A 137 21.45 21.75 0.98
C ASP A 137 20.01 21.85 0.46
N SER A 138 19.83 21.75 -0.86
CA SER A 138 18.51 21.85 -1.50
C SER A 138 17.62 20.65 -1.18
N SER A 139 18.19 19.45 -1.18
CA SER A 139 17.47 18.21 -0.84
C SER A 139 17.09 18.15 0.65
N ALA A 140 17.99 18.58 1.55
CA ALA A 140 17.71 18.70 2.98
C ALA A 140 16.64 19.77 3.26
N ALA A 141 16.70 20.91 2.55
CA ALA A 141 15.68 21.96 2.64
C ALA A 141 14.30 21.45 2.17
N LEU A 142 14.24 20.68 1.09
CA LEU A 142 13.01 20.06 0.60
C LEU A 142 12.43 19.08 1.63
N LEU A 143 13.23 18.16 2.15
CA LEU A 143 12.81 17.21 3.18
C LEU A 143 12.27 17.92 4.44
N SER A 144 12.96 18.98 4.88
CA SER A 144 12.55 19.78 6.03
C SER A 144 11.21 20.48 5.77
N SER A 145 11.04 21.04 4.57
CA SER A 145 9.82 21.75 4.18
C SER A 145 8.63 20.79 4.06
N PHE A 146 8.83 19.60 3.48
CA PHE A 146 7.83 18.54 3.44
C PHE A 146 7.46 18.03 4.83
N SER A 147 8.43 17.82 5.71
CA SER A 147 8.15 17.39 7.09
C SER A 147 7.26 18.40 7.81
N LYS A 148 7.54 19.70 7.67
CA LYS A 148 6.72 20.77 8.26
C LYS A 148 5.30 20.80 7.68
N VAL A 149 5.16 20.81 6.35
CA VAL A 149 3.84 20.90 5.71
C VAL A 149 2.98 19.69 6.04
N PHE A 150 3.54 18.48 6.05
CA PHE A 150 2.79 17.27 6.36
C PHE A 150 2.40 17.23 7.85
N THR A 151 3.28 17.66 8.74
CA THR A 151 2.96 17.76 10.18
C THR A 151 1.81 18.74 10.41
N PHE A 152 1.90 19.93 9.83
CA PHE A 152 0.87 20.96 9.97
C PHE A 152 -0.46 20.55 9.30
N TYR A 153 -0.40 19.93 8.13
CA TYR A 153 -1.58 19.35 7.48
C TYR A 153 -2.25 18.29 8.36
N LEU A 154 -1.48 17.41 9.01
CA LEU A 154 -2.03 16.39 9.92
C LEU A 154 -2.65 17.01 11.18
N GLN A 155 -2.15 18.14 11.67
CA GLN A 155 -2.77 18.86 12.79
C GLN A 155 -4.17 19.38 12.43
N TRP A 156 -4.41 19.73 11.16
CA TRP A 156 -5.70 20.22 10.69
C TRP A 156 -6.70 19.11 10.39
N PHE A 157 -6.28 18.11 9.61
CA PHE A 157 -7.19 17.09 9.08
C PHE A 157 -7.26 15.84 9.94
N GLY A 158 -6.24 15.61 10.79
CA GLY A 158 -6.10 14.37 11.54
C GLY A 158 -5.83 13.16 10.66
N PHE A 159 -5.48 12.05 11.31
CA PHE A 159 -5.41 10.72 10.73
C PHE A 159 -5.66 9.71 11.85
N THR A 160 -6.59 8.78 11.65
CA THR A 160 -6.97 7.81 12.69
C THR A 160 -7.25 6.44 12.09
N LEU A 161 -7.04 5.39 12.87
CA LEU A 161 -7.35 4.02 12.52
C LEU A 161 -8.28 3.48 13.60
N GLY A 162 -9.45 3.00 13.21
CA GLY A 162 -10.45 2.45 14.11
C GLY A 162 -10.74 0.98 13.84
N VAL A 163 -11.63 0.39 14.66
CA VAL A 163 -12.05 -1.02 14.50
C VAL A 163 -12.68 -1.26 13.12
N LYS A 164 -13.39 -0.29 12.57
CA LYS A 164 -13.99 -0.39 11.23
C LYS A 164 -12.97 -0.66 10.10
N ASP A 165 -11.71 -0.26 10.28
CA ASP A 165 -10.64 -0.46 9.29
C ASP A 165 -10.13 -1.90 9.25
N ILE A 166 -10.42 -2.70 10.28
CA ILE A 166 -9.98 -4.11 10.40
C ILE A 166 -11.10 -5.11 10.17
N LEU A 167 -12.35 -4.67 10.25
CA LEU A 167 -13.52 -5.54 10.07
C LEU A 167 -13.76 -5.90 8.61
N VAL A 168 -14.35 -7.07 8.43
CA VAL A 168 -14.84 -7.58 7.15
C VAL A 168 -16.37 -7.68 7.18
N VAL A 169 -16.99 -7.61 6.01
CA VAL A 169 -18.45 -7.74 5.84
C VAL A 169 -18.90 -9.18 6.11
N GLU A 170 -20.17 -9.32 6.47
CA GLU A 170 -20.76 -10.59 6.87
C GLU A 170 -20.68 -11.65 5.76
N GLU A 171 -20.87 -11.28 4.50
CA GLU A 171 -20.77 -12.20 3.37
C GLU A 171 -19.34 -12.74 3.19
N ALA A 172 -18.33 -11.92 3.48
CA ALA A 172 -16.93 -12.35 3.42
C ALA A 172 -16.55 -13.24 4.61
N ASN A 173 -17.09 -12.95 5.80
CA ASN A 173 -16.94 -13.82 6.97
C ASN A 173 -17.55 -15.21 6.72
N LYS A 174 -18.76 -15.30 6.17
CA LYS A 174 -19.41 -16.58 5.86
C LYS A 174 -18.57 -17.42 4.89
N LYS A 175 -18.07 -16.80 3.82
CA LYS A 175 -17.15 -17.46 2.88
C LYS A 175 -15.85 -17.89 3.53
N ARG A 176 -15.28 -17.07 4.42
CA ARG A 176 -14.10 -17.48 5.21
C ARG A 176 -14.43 -18.73 6.03
N ASP A 177 -15.59 -18.78 6.67
CA ASP A 177 -16.00 -19.92 7.52
C ASP A 177 -16.22 -21.20 6.69
N GLU A 178 -16.77 -21.08 5.48
CA GLU A 178 -16.85 -22.19 4.50
C GLU A 178 -15.47 -22.74 4.14
N VAL A 179 -14.49 -21.85 3.86
CA VAL A 179 -13.11 -22.28 3.58
C VAL A 179 -12.47 -22.92 4.81
N ILE A 180 -12.68 -22.37 6.01
CA ILE A 180 -12.16 -22.94 7.27
C ILE A 180 -12.76 -24.33 7.52
N TYR A 181 -14.03 -24.56 7.18
CA TYR A 181 -14.65 -25.88 7.28
C TYR A 181 -13.92 -26.92 6.41
N LEU A 182 -13.56 -26.56 5.18
CA LEU A 182 -12.78 -27.42 4.27
C LEU A 182 -11.35 -27.66 4.79
N VAL A 183 -10.70 -26.63 5.36
CA VAL A 183 -9.35 -26.71 5.94
C VAL A 183 -9.25 -27.79 7.02
N ARG A 184 -10.32 -28.06 7.78
CA ARG A 184 -10.31 -29.11 8.82
C ARG A 184 -10.00 -30.50 8.26
N GLN A 185 -10.29 -30.74 6.98
CA GLN A 185 -9.97 -32.02 6.31
C GLN A 185 -8.56 -32.04 5.71
N ALA A 186 -7.91 -30.88 5.58
CA ALA A 186 -6.59 -30.74 4.94
C ALA A 186 -5.50 -31.57 5.65
N GLY A 187 -5.60 -31.73 6.97
CA GLY A 187 -4.58 -32.46 7.74
C GLY A 187 -4.50 -33.94 7.38
N ARG A 188 -5.65 -34.60 7.28
CA ARG A 188 -5.71 -36.01 6.84
C ARG A 188 -5.18 -36.16 5.42
N VAL A 189 -5.59 -35.28 4.50
CA VAL A 189 -5.14 -35.32 3.09
C VAL A 189 -3.62 -35.10 2.99
N ALA A 190 -3.06 -34.16 3.75
CA ALA A 190 -1.62 -33.93 3.79
C ALA A 190 -0.85 -35.13 4.36
N ALA A 191 -1.40 -35.79 5.38
CA ALA A 191 -0.80 -36.97 5.99
C ALA A 191 -0.82 -38.20 5.05
N VAL A 192 -1.93 -38.45 4.36
CA VAL A 192 -2.03 -39.50 3.33
C VAL A 192 -1.03 -39.25 2.21
N LYS A 193 -0.93 -38.00 1.72
CA LYS A 193 0.07 -37.63 0.69
C LYS A 193 1.51 -37.82 1.16
N ALA A 194 1.80 -37.55 2.43
CA ALA A 194 3.15 -37.69 2.98
C ALA A 194 3.56 -39.16 3.19
N THR A 195 2.60 -40.02 3.55
CA THR A 195 2.80 -41.46 3.81
C THR A 195 2.66 -42.33 2.56
N GLU A 196 2.17 -41.77 1.46
CA GLU A 196 1.93 -42.47 0.18
C GLU A 196 0.98 -43.68 0.30
N VAL A 197 0.10 -43.66 1.30
CA VAL A 197 -0.93 -44.70 1.50
C VAL A 197 -2.22 -44.41 0.71
N PRO A 198 -3.08 -45.41 0.51
CA PRO A 198 -4.40 -45.21 -0.10
C PRO A 198 -5.26 -44.19 0.66
N ALA A 199 -6.06 -43.39 -0.06
CA ALA A 199 -6.85 -42.30 0.52
C ALA A 199 -8.00 -42.79 1.43
N ASP A 200 -8.45 -44.02 1.22
CA ASP A 200 -9.50 -44.73 1.95
C ASP A 200 -9.00 -45.45 3.21
N ILE A 201 -7.73 -45.28 3.58
CA ILE A 201 -7.16 -45.88 4.78
C ILE A 201 -7.92 -45.48 6.05
N ASP A 202 -8.09 -46.43 6.98
CA ASP A 202 -8.64 -46.14 8.30
C ASP A 202 -7.77 -45.13 9.06
N ASP A 203 -8.39 -44.23 9.82
CA ASP A 203 -7.69 -43.19 10.58
C ASP A 203 -6.70 -43.78 11.60
N ASN A 204 -6.99 -44.94 12.19
CA ASN A 204 -6.08 -45.56 13.15
C ASN A 204 -4.85 -46.14 12.44
N LYS A 205 -5.06 -46.83 11.32
CA LYS A 205 -3.95 -47.35 10.49
C LYS A 205 -3.06 -46.23 9.96
N LEU A 206 -3.64 -45.08 9.59
CA LEU A 206 -2.87 -43.91 9.16
C LEU A 206 -2.00 -43.36 10.31
N LYS A 207 -2.54 -43.26 11.52
CA LYS A 207 -1.77 -42.83 12.70
C LYS A 207 -0.61 -43.77 13.01
N ASP A 208 -0.87 -45.08 12.97
CA ASP A 208 0.16 -46.10 13.20
C ASP A 208 1.28 -45.98 12.15
N THR A 209 0.91 -45.82 10.88
CA THR A 209 1.87 -45.63 9.77
C THR A 209 2.72 -44.37 9.96
N ILE A 210 2.11 -43.25 10.35
CA ILE A 210 2.83 -42.00 10.65
C ILE A 210 3.81 -42.21 11.82
N GLY A 211 3.37 -42.90 12.88
CA GLY A 211 4.20 -43.21 14.04
C GLY A 211 5.42 -44.04 13.66
N GLU A 212 5.22 -45.11 12.87
CA GLU A 212 6.31 -45.93 12.37
C GLU A 212 7.29 -45.14 11.48
N MET A 213 6.78 -44.33 10.56
CA MET A 213 7.62 -43.55 9.65
C MET A 213 8.42 -42.45 10.36
N LEU A 214 7.85 -41.82 11.40
CA LEU A 214 8.55 -40.84 12.23
C LEU A 214 9.75 -41.45 12.98
N ILE A 215 9.66 -42.73 13.36
CA ILE A 215 10.77 -43.45 14.03
C ILE A 215 11.79 -43.93 13.00
N LYS A 216 11.34 -44.48 11.87
CA LYS A 216 12.19 -45.12 10.86
C LYS A 216 12.96 -44.13 9.98
N ASP A 217 12.35 -43.00 9.61
CA ASP A 217 12.93 -42.02 8.70
C ASP A 217 13.04 -40.62 9.33
N GLN A 218 14.27 -40.20 9.60
CA GLN A 218 14.57 -38.86 10.15
C GLN A 218 14.11 -37.71 9.23
N LYS A 219 13.97 -37.93 7.92
CA LYS A 219 13.51 -36.93 6.95
C LYS A 219 11.99 -36.89 6.79
N PHE A 220 11.28 -37.91 7.24
CA PHE A 220 9.83 -38.01 7.08
C PHE A 220 9.09 -36.84 7.72
N ARG A 221 9.53 -36.38 8.91
CA ARG A 221 8.96 -35.21 9.58
C ARG A 221 9.00 -33.95 8.70
N ALA A 222 10.11 -33.72 8.01
CA ALA A 222 10.25 -32.58 7.11
C ALA A 222 9.37 -32.72 5.87
N ASN A 223 9.21 -33.93 5.31
CA ASN A 223 8.29 -34.17 4.21
C ASN A 223 6.83 -33.92 4.62
N LEU A 224 6.42 -34.45 5.78
CA LEU A 224 5.09 -34.23 6.35
C LEU A 224 4.81 -32.75 6.53
N ASP A 225 5.72 -32.02 7.19
CA ASP A 225 5.57 -30.59 7.42
C ASP A 225 5.45 -29.79 6.11
N ARG A 226 6.22 -30.17 5.07
CA ARG A 226 6.11 -29.59 3.72
C ARG A 226 4.74 -29.86 3.07
N GLN A 227 4.20 -31.07 3.17
CA GLN A 227 2.88 -31.40 2.61
C GLN A 227 1.77 -30.59 3.27
N TYR A 228 1.85 -30.41 4.59
CA TYR A 228 0.92 -29.54 5.32
C TYR A 228 1.03 -28.09 4.87
N LYS A 229 2.24 -27.54 4.78
CA LYS A 229 2.47 -26.16 4.33
C LYS A 229 1.86 -25.91 2.95
N ASN A 230 2.21 -26.74 1.97
CA ASN A 230 1.69 -26.61 0.61
C ASN A 230 0.16 -26.63 0.54
N MET A 231 -0.48 -27.47 1.36
CA MET A 231 -1.95 -27.55 1.41
C MET A 231 -2.57 -26.30 2.05
N LEU A 232 -2.01 -25.85 3.17
CA LEU A 232 -2.51 -24.70 3.93
C LEU A 232 -2.29 -23.36 3.22
N ASP A 233 -1.23 -23.24 2.41
CA ASP A 233 -0.93 -22.04 1.64
C ASP A 233 -2.06 -21.71 0.65
N SER A 234 -2.65 -22.71 -0.01
CA SER A 234 -3.78 -22.52 -0.92
C SER A 234 -4.98 -21.91 -0.19
N TYR A 235 -5.40 -22.51 0.92
CA TYR A 235 -6.53 -22.02 1.70
C TYR A 235 -6.28 -20.63 2.32
N THR A 236 -5.05 -20.37 2.74
CA THR A 236 -4.64 -19.06 3.26
C THR A 236 -4.81 -17.99 2.17
N ASN A 237 -4.40 -18.28 0.93
CA ASN A 237 -4.57 -17.38 -0.19
C ASN A 237 -6.04 -17.15 -0.57
N ASP A 238 -6.88 -18.19 -0.49
CA ASP A 238 -8.31 -18.09 -0.75
C ASP A 238 -9.00 -17.18 0.27
N ILE A 239 -8.74 -17.39 1.56
CA ILE A 239 -9.29 -16.55 2.63
C ILE A 239 -8.80 -15.10 2.48
N ASN A 240 -7.51 -14.89 2.22
CA ASN A 240 -6.95 -13.55 2.00
C ASN A 240 -7.64 -12.83 0.83
N THR A 241 -7.90 -13.56 -0.26
CA THR A 241 -8.58 -13.01 -1.44
C THR A 241 -10.02 -12.62 -1.12
N VAL A 242 -10.77 -13.49 -0.44
CA VAL A 242 -12.16 -13.23 -0.03
C VAL A 242 -12.25 -12.00 0.88
N CYS A 243 -11.40 -11.95 1.91
CA CYS A 243 -11.46 -10.92 2.94
C CYS A 243 -10.89 -9.57 2.46
N LEU A 244 -9.70 -9.53 1.83
CA LEU A 244 -9.02 -8.25 1.54
C LEU A 244 -9.42 -7.61 0.21
N SER A 245 -9.78 -8.38 -0.82
CA SER A 245 -10.02 -7.80 -2.15
C SER A 245 -11.31 -6.98 -2.20
N LYS A 246 -12.38 -7.51 -1.59
CA LYS A 246 -13.71 -6.88 -1.58
C LYS A 246 -14.45 -7.06 -0.25
N GLY A 247 -13.93 -7.89 0.66
CA GLY A 247 -14.57 -8.28 1.90
C GLY A 247 -14.36 -7.32 3.07
N LEU A 248 -13.47 -6.32 2.96
CA LEU A 248 -13.30 -5.31 4.02
C LEU A 248 -14.55 -4.44 4.14
N LEU A 249 -14.93 -4.13 5.38
CA LEU A 249 -16.05 -3.23 5.69
C LEU A 249 -15.77 -1.83 5.16
N GLU A 250 -14.66 -1.23 5.60
CA GLU A 250 -14.12 -0.01 5.01
C GLU A 250 -13.14 -0.36 3.89
N LYS A 251 -13.32 0.26 2.73
CA LYS A 251 -12.49 0.01 1.55
C LYS A 251 -11.51 1.13 1.31
N PHE A 252 -10.40 0.80 0.66
CA PHE A 252 -9.48 1.81 0.16
C PHE A 252 -10.21 2.81 -0.76
N PRO A 253 -9.91 4.13 -0.69
CA PRO A 253 -8.90 4.80 0.14
C PRO A 253 -9.39 5.26 1.52
N SER A 254 -10.65 5.00 1.88
CA SER A 254 -11.22 5.40 3.17
C SER A 254 -10.72 4.54 4.34
N ASN A 255 -10.27 3.33 4.05
CA ASN A 255 -9.63 2.45 5.02
C ASN A 255 -8.20 2.89 5.32
N ASN A 256 -7.98 3.38 6.53
CA ASN A 256 -6.69 3.97 6.92
C ASN A 256 -5.60 2.93 7.20
N LEU A 257 -5.96 1.70 7.60
CA LEU A 257 -4.99 0.60 7.69
C LEU A 257 -4.44 0.24 6.30
N GLN A 258 -5.32 0.11 5.32
CA GLN A 258 -4.94 -0.16 3.93
C GLN A 258 -4.12 0.99 3.36
N LEU A 259 -4.52 2.24 3.59
CA LEU A 259 -3.78 3.41 3.12
C LEU A 259 -2.36 3.46 3.71
N MET A 260 -2.18 3.18 5.00
CA MET A 260 -0.88 3.17 5.68
C MET A 260 0.06 2.10 5.11
N VAL A 261 -0.45 0.90 4.85
CA VAL A 261 0.33 -0.22 4.33
C VAL A 261 0.67 -0.02 2.84
N GLN A 262 -0.32 0.35 2.02
CA GLN A 262 -0.14 0.50 0.57
C GLN A 262 0.74 1.71 0.23
N SER A 263 0.65 2.82 0.97
CA SER A 263 1.58 3.97 0.83
C SER A 263 3.00 3.66 1.33
N GLY A 264 3.18 2.58 2.08
CA GLY A 264 4.46 2.22 2.68
C GLY A 264 4.83 3.04 3.91
N ALA A 265 3.86 3.71 4.55
CA ALA A 265 4.07 4.46 5.78
C ALA A 265 4.45 3.53 6.94
N LYS A 266 3.64 2.49 7.20
CA LYS A 266 3.93 1.47 8.22
C LYS A 266 3.14 0.19 7.97
N GLY A 267 3.74 -0.94 8.34
CA GLY A 267 3.17 -2.26 8.14
C GLY A 267 3.34 -2.80 6.72
N SER A 268 2.89 -4.03 6.53
CA SER A 268 2.96 -4.81 5.29
C SER A 268 1.60 -5.43 4.99
N THR A 269 1.41 -5.90 3.75
CA THR A 269 0.20 -6.62 3.35
C THR A 269 -0.05 -7.83 4.26
N VAL A 270 1.01 -8.53 4.67
CA VAL A 270 0.93 -9.65 5.63
C VAL A 270 0.31 -9.21 6.96
N ASN A 271 0.64 -8.01 7.47
CA ASN A 271 0.02 -7.51 8.70
C ASN A 271 -1.49 -7.30 8.51
N THR A 272 -1.93 -6.77 7.37
CA THR A 272 -3.37 -6.61 7.10
C THR A 272 -4.09 -7.95 6.95
N MET A 273 -3.43 -8.95 6.35
CA MET A 273 -3.94 -10.32 6.24
C MET A 273 -4.12 -10.93 7.63
N GLN A 274 -3.11 -10.81 8.49
CA GLN A 274 -3.14 -11.40 9.83
C GLN A 274 -4.15 -10.75 10.76
N ILE A 275 -4.38 -9.44 10.61
CA ILE A 275 -5.35 -8.70 11.42
C ILE A 275 -6.80 -9.01 10.99
N SER A 276 -7.08 -8.98 9.68
CA SER A 276 -8.46 -9.05 9.17
C SER A 276 -8.90 -10.43 8.68
N CYS A 277 -7.97 -11.35 8.44
CA CYS A 277 -8.25 -12.62 7.77
C CYS A 277 -7.95 -13.83 8.68
N LEU A 278 -6.66 -14.21 8.78
CA LEU A 278 -6.16 -15.29 9.64
C LEU A 278 -4.66 -15.11 9.89
N LEU A 279 -4.15 -15.71 10.97
CA LEU A 279 -2.72 -15.71 11.28
C LEU A 279 -1.87 -16.54 10.30
N GLY A 280 -2.43 -17.64 9.79
CA GLY A 280 -1.73 -18.61 8.94
C GLY A 280 -1.03 -19.71 9.74
N GLN A 281 -0.27 -20.54 9.03
CA GLN A 281 0.57 -21.59 9.63
C GLN A 281 1.69 -20.95 10.47
N ILE A 282 1.87 -21.43 11.70
CA ILE A 282 3.00 -21.02 12.55
C ILE A 282 4.18 -21.94 12.25
N GLU A 283 5.34 -21.34 11.99
CA GLU A 283 6.60 -22.05 11.76
C GLU A 283 7.60 -21.73 12.87
N LEU A 284 8.27 -22.76 13.38
CA LEU A 284 9.37 -22.66 14.33
C LEU A 284 10.60 -23.25 13.66
N GLU A 285 11.61 -22.44 13.39
CA GLU A 285 12.83 -22.84 12.68
C GLU A 285 12.56 -23.53 11.32
N GLY A 286 11.54 -23.05 10.60
CA GLY A 286 11.10 -23.62 9.31
C GLY A 286 10.36 -24.96 9.42
N LYS A 287 10.02 -25.40 10.63
CA LYS A 287 9.24 -26.62 10.91
C LYS A 287 7.89 -26.27 11.52
N ARG A 288 6.97 -27.24 11.52
CA ARG A 288 5.72 -27.09 12.28
C ARG A 288 5.99 -27.17 13.79
N PRO A 289 5.02 -26.76 14.65
CA PRO A 289 5.17 -26.88 16.10
C PRO A 289 5.66 -28.27 16.52
N PRO A 290 6.61 -28.34 17.48
CA PRO A 290 7.16 -29.60 17.95
C PRO A 290 6.06 -30.47 18.54
N LEU A 291 6.20 -31.77 18.35
CA LEU A 291 5.37 -32.77 18.99
C LEU A 291 6.07 -33.19 20.29
N MET A 292 5.27 -33.47 21.32
CA MET A 292 5.76 -34.07 22.57
C MET A 292 6.02 -35.56 22.39
#